data_AF-A0A958CMX6-F1
#
_entry.id   AF-A0A958CMX6-F1
#
_cell.length_a   1.000
_cell.length_b   1.000
_cell.length_c   1.000
_cell.angle_alpha   90.00
_cell.angle_beta   90.00
_cell.angle_gamma   90.00
#
_symmetry.space_group_name_H-M   'P 1'
#
loop_
_entity.id
_entity.type
_entity.pdbx_description
1 polymer ?
#
loop_
_entity_poly.entity_id
_entity_poly.type
_entity_poly.pdbx_seq_one_letter_code
_entity_poly.pdbx_strand_id
1 'polypeptide(L)'
;MTTEQLSVTPIASVRRFETMLEWLANRPPILWRLLAFGLVAAMTVLAIRQASISIDGVRYFWLDDDQMISMRYARNLAEGHGLVWNPGERV
;
A
#
# COMPACT_ATOMS: atom_id res chain seq x y z
N MET A 1 31.02 -0.01 50.35
CA MET A 1 30.89 0.23 48.90
C MET A 1 29.40 0.36 48.61
N THR A 2 28.84 1.55 48.79
CA THR A 2 27.45 1.87 48.51
C THR A 2 27.43 2.62 47.18
N THR A 3 26.97 1.96 46.12
CA THR A 3 26.74 2.61 44.83
C THR A 3 25.52 3.51 44.97
N GLU A 4 25.77 4.80 45.20
CA GLU A 4 24.77 5.85 45.14
C GLU A 4 24.24 5.92 43.71
N GLN A 5 23.01 5.44 43.49
CA GLN A 5 22.36 5.57 42.18
C GLN A 5 22.03 7.04 41.96
N LEU A 6 22.78 7.70 41.07
CA LEU A 6 22.43 9.03 40.57
C LEU A 6 21.04 8.96 39.91
N SER A 7 20.04 9.58 40.55
CA SER A 7 18.73 9.79 39.97
C SER A 7 18.83 10.87 38.88
N VAL A 8 19.18 10.46 37.67
CA VAL A 8 19.19 11.36 36.52
C VAL A 8 17.74 11.66 36.15
N THR A 9 17.23 12.83 36.53
CA THR A 9 15.89 13.28 36.12
C THR A 9 15.88 13.55 34.62
N PRO A 10 14.98 12.93 33.84
CA PRO A 10 14.90 13.15 32.39
C PRO A 10 14.64 14.63 32.08
N ILE A 11 15.37 15.16 31.09
CA ILE A 11 15.16 16.51 30.58
C ILE A 11 13.73 16.59 30.00
N ALA A 12 13.04 17.73 30.18
CA ALA A 12 11.64 17.89 29.79
C ALA A 12 11.35 17.55 28.30
N SER A 13 12.33 17.77 27.41
CA SER A 13 12.25 17.39 25.99
C SER A 13 12.15 15.87 25.79
N VAL A 14 12.89 15.09 26.56
CA VAL A 14 12.90 13.62 26.51
C VAL A 14 11.53 13.09 26.97
N ARG A 15 11.04 13.58 28.11
CA ARG A 15 9.72 13.18 28.64
C ARG A 15 8.56 13.51 27.69
N ARG A 16 8.62 14.68 27.04
CA ARG A 16 7.62 15.10 26.04
C ARG A 16 7.64 14.18 24.82
N PHE A 17 8.82 13.78 24.37
CA PHE A 17 8.99 12.85 23.25
C PHE A 17 8.46 11.46 23.58
N GLU A 18 8.77 10.92 24.77
CA GLU A 18 8.24 9.63 25.25
C GLU A 18 6.71 9.63 25.32
N THR A 19 6.13 10.70 25.89
CA THR A 19 4.67 10.83 26.00
C THR A 19 3.99 10.87 24.62
N MET A 20 4.64 11.48 23.62
CA MET A 20 4.15 11.50 22.24
C MET A 20 4.18 10.10 21.61
N LEU A 21 5.27 9.34 21.81
CA LEU A 21 5.40 7.98 21.29
C LEU A 21 4.39 7.02 21.93
N GLU A 22 4.21 7.09 23.25
CA GLU A 22 3.20 6.32 23.98
C GLU A 22 1.78 6.65 23.49
N TRP A 23 1.50 7.94 23.28
CA TRP A 23 0.23 8.40 22.73
C TRP A 23 -0.02 7.87 21.30
N LEU A 24 1.02 7.79 20.47
CA LEU A 24 0.95 7.23 19.11
C LEU A 24 0.75 5.70 19.15
N ALA A 25 1.50 5.01 20.01
CA ALA A 25 1.44 3.56 20.16
C ALA A 25 0.09 3.08 20.72
N ASN A 26 -0.55 3.87 21.58
CA ASN A 26 -1.85 3.55 22.16
C ASN A 26 -3.05 3.89 21.25
N ARG A 27 -2.82 4.33 20.01
CA ARG A 27 -3.90 4.52 19.03
C ARG A 27 -4.47 3.18 18.57
N PRO A 28 -5.79 3.10 18.30
CA PRO A 28 -6.39 1.85 17.86
C PRO A 28 -5.74 1.41 16.53
N PRO A 29 -5.38 0.12 16.39
CA PRO A 29 -4.58 -0.38 15.27
C PRO A 29 -5.25 -0.16 13.90
N ILE A 30 -6.57 0.04 13.87
CA ILE A 30 -7.32 0.35 12.64
C ILE A 30 -6.86 1.67 12.00
N LEU A 31 -6.50 2.69 12.79
CA LEU A 31 -6.05 3.97 12.22
C LEU A 31 -4.73 3.81 11.47
N TRP A 32 -3.79 3.05 12.05
CA TRP A 32 -2.53 2.72 11.39
C TRP A 32 -2.71 1.88 10.14
N ARG A 33 -3.64 0.91 10.16
CA ARG A 33 -3.99 0.11 8.98
C ARG A 33 -4.59 0.96 7.86
N LEU A 34 -5.52 1.86 8.20
CA LEU A 34 -6.11 2.78 7.23
C LEU A 34 -5.07 3.75 6.67
N LEU A 35 -4.17 4.27 7.51
CA LEU A 35 -3.07 5.11 7.06
C LEU A 35 -2.13 4.35 6.12
N ALA A 36 -1.71 3.13 6.49
CA ALA A 36 -0.86 2.30 5.66
C ALA A 36 -1.52 1.96 4.33
N PHE A 37 -2.80 1.56 4.35
CA PHE A 37 -3.58 1.32 3.14
C PHE A 37 -3.68 2.56 2.26
N GLY A 38 -4.02 3.71 2.85
CA GLY A 38 -4.10 4.99 2.14
C GLY A 38 -2.76 5.40 1.53
N LEU A 39 -1.66 5.20 2.25
CA LEU A 39 -0.31 5.46 1.75
C LEU A 39 0.03 4.55 0.56
N VAL A 40 -0.21 3.24 0.68
CA VAL A 40 0.02 2.29 -0.42
C VAL A 40 -0.84 2.67 -1.63
N ALA A 41 -2.14 2.94 -1.44
CA ALA A 41 -3.03 3.35 -2.52
C ALA A 41 -2.55 4.64 -3.20
N ALA A 42 -2.15 5.65 -2.44
CA ALA A 42 -1.60 6.89 -2.98
C ALA A 42 -0.32 6.65 -3.79
N MET A 43 0.62 5.87 -3.24
CA MET A 43 1.85 5.49 -3.92
C MET A 43 1.57 4.72 -5.21
N THR A 44 0.63 3.78 -5.21
CA THR A 44 0.21 3.04 -6.41
C THR A 44 -0.38 3.97 -7.47
N VAL A 45 -1.26 4.90 -7.10
CA VAL A 45 -1.81 5.89 -8.04
C VAL A 45 -0.72 6.76 -8.64
N LEU A 46 0.23 7.24 -7.83
CA LEU A 46 1.36 8.03 -8.29
C LEU A 46 2.28 7.22 -9.22
N ALA A 47 2.55 5.96 -8.90
CA ALA A 47 3.33 5.06 -9.74
C ALA A 47 2.67 4.81 -11.11
N ILE A 48 1.36 4.54 -11.14
CA ILE A 48 0.59 4.37 -12.38
C ILE A 48 0.61 5.67 -13.22
N ARG A 49 0.47 6.82 -12.57
CA ARG A 49 0.59 8.13 -13.24
C ARG A 49 1.99 8.36 -13.80
N GLN A 50 3.04 7.98 -13.08
CA GLN A 50 4.42 8.11 -13.53
C GLN A 50 4.73 7.14 -14.68
N ALA A 51 4.18 5.93 -14.64
CA ALA A 51 4.32 4.87 -15.65
C ALA A 51 3.31 5.00 -16.81
N SER A 52 2.96 6.23 -17.19
CA SER A 52 2.06 6.50 -18.32
C SER A 52 2.63 7.59 -19.21
N ILE A 53 2.28 7.55 -20.49
CA ILE A 53 2.75 8.49 -21.51
C ILE A 53 1.61 9.40 -21.96
N SER A 54 1.90 10.68 -22.24
CA SER A 54 0.94 11.61 -22.81
C SER A 54 1.34 11.91 -24.27
N ILE A 55 0.44 11.62 -25.21
CA ILE A 55 0.60 11.85 -26.65
C ILE A 55 -0.59 12.70 -27.09
N ASP A 56 -0.34 13.87 -27.68
CA ASP A 56 -1.37 14.82 -28.16
C ASP A 56 -2.47 15.15 -27.13
N GLY A 57 -2.08 15.32 -25.86
CA GLY A 57 -2.99 15.64 -24.76
C GLY A 57 -3.77 14.44 -24.20
N VAL A 58 -3.63 13.25 -24.80
CA VAL A 58 -4.24 12.00 -24.32
C VAL A 58 -3.23 11.20 -23.51
N ARG A 59 -3.63 10.68 -22.35
CA ARG A 59 -2.78 9.84 -21.49
C ARG A 59 -3.04 8.36 -21.74
N TYR A 60 -1.99 7.65 -22.10
CA TYR A 60 -1.97 6.21 -22.31
C TYR A 60 -1.28 5.53 -21.14
N PHE A 61 -1.93 4.53 -20.59
CA PHE A 61 -1.38 3.68 -19.54
C PHE A 61 -0.83 2.41 -20.16
N TRP A 62 0.30 1.95 -19.65
CA TRP A 62 0.87 0.68 -20.08
C TRP A 62 -0.06 -0.48 -19.67
N LEU A 63 -0.35 -1.36 -20.61
CA LEU A 63 -1.10 -2.58 -20.38
C LEU A 63 -0.13 -3.74 -20.57
N ASP A 64 0.21 -4.42 -19.48
CA ASP A 64 1.16 -5.53 -19.48
C ASP A 64 0.48 -6.84 -19.89
N ASP A 65 1.27 -7.82 -20.33
CA ASP A 65 0.78 -9.13 -20.78
C ASP A 65 -0.05 -9.81 -19.68
N ASP A 66 0.39 -9.76 -18.42
CA ASP A 66 -0.37 -10.31 -17.29
C ASP A 66 -1.74 -9.65 -17.11
N GLN A 67 -1.82 -8.34 -17.38
CA GLN A 67 -3.07 -7.58 -17.30
C GLN A 67 -3.98 -7.95 -18.48
N MET A 68 -3.43 -8.01 -19.69
CA MET A 68 -4.15 -8.48 -20.88
C MET A 68 -4.66 -9.91 -20.69
N ILE A 69 -3.83 -10.78 -20.09
CA ILE A 69 -4.19 -12.16 -19.80
C ILE A 69 -5.36 -12.21 -18.81
N SER A 70 -5.24 -11.47 -17.70
CA SER A 70 -6.28 -11.38 -16.68
C SER A 70 -7.60 -10.84 -17.24
N MET A 71 -7.54 -9.83 -18.11
CA MET A 71 -8.72 -9.28 -18.79
C MET A 71 -9.42 -10.31 -19.66
N ARG A 72 -8.66 -11.20 -20.32
CA ARG A 72 -9.24 -12.29 -21.11
C ARG A 72 -9.96 -13.31 -20.23
N TYR A 73 -9.31 -13.75 -19.15
CA TYR A 73 -9.94 -14.65 -18.17
C TYR A 73 -11.19 -14.03 -17.54
N ALA A 74 -11.15 -12.74 -17.19
CA ALA A 74 -12.29 -12.01 -16.65
C ALA A 74 -13.45 -11.92 -17.66
N ARG A 75 -13.15 -11.64 -18.93
CA ARG A 75 -14.14 -11.64 -20.01
C ARG A 75 -14.77 -13.02 -20.18
N ASN A 76 -13.96 -14.07 -20.30
CA ASN A 76 -14.45 -15.43 -20.48
C ASN A 76 -15.31 -15.89 -19.28
N LEU A 77 -14.94 -15.49 -18.07
CA LEU A 77 -15.75 -15.72 -16.87
C LEU A 77 -17.10 -14.98 -16.96
N ALA A 78 -17.10 -13.70 -17.34
CA ALA A 78 -18.31 -12.89 -17.46
C ALA A 78 -19.26 -13.40 -18.57
N GLU A 79 -18.70 -14.00 -19.62
CA GLU A 79 -19.44 -14.62 -20.73
C GLU A 79 -19.90 -16.07 -20.42
N GLY A 80 -19.53 -16.62 -19.26
CA GLY A 80 -19.95 -17.95 -18.81
C GLY A 80 -19.09 -19.12 -19.32
N HIS A 81 -17.94 -18.84 -19.93
CA HIS A 81 -16.98 -19.86 -20.35
C HIS A 81 -16.09 -20.38 -19.21
N GLY A 82 -16.10 -19.66 -18.07
CA GLY A 82 -15.25 -19.95 -16.91
C GLY A 82 -13.85 -19.35 -17.03
N LEU A 83 -12.97 -19.69 -16.09
CA LEU A 83 -11.58 -19.24 -16.07
C LEU A 83 -10.73 -20.06 -17.05
N VAL A 84 -10.94 -19.83 -18.35
CA VAL A 84 -10.19 -20.47 -19.45
C VAL A 84 -9.51 -19.42 -20.33
N TRP A 85 -8.43 -19.78 -21.01
CA TRP A 85 -7.75 -18.89 -21.96
C TRP A 85 -8.51 -18.75 -23.28
N ASN A 86 -8.73 -19.87 -23.96
CA ASN A 86 -9.53 -20.00 -25.18
C ASN A 86 -10.65 -21.02 -24.92
N PRO A 87 -11.93 -20.63 -24.94
CA PRO A 87 -13.03 -21.57 -24.80
C PRO A 87 -12.96 -22.67 -25.88
N GLY A 88 -13.05 -23.93 -25.46
CA GLY A 88 -12.99 -25.09 -26.36
C GLY A 88 -11.58 -25.58 -26.73
N GLU A 89 -10.53 -24.85 -26.35
CA GLU A 89 -9.16 -25.35 -26.46
C GLU A 89 -8.87 -26.37 -25.34
N ARG A 90 -8.04 -27.39 -25.63
CA ARG A 90 -7.56 -28.35 -24.64
C ARG A 90 -6.14 -27.96 -24.22
N VAL A 91 -5.85 -28.07 -22.93
CA VAL A 91 -4.52 -27.84 -22.33
C VAL A 91 -3.61 -29.04 -22.58
#